data_AF-A0A370TQ15-F1
#
_entry.id   AF-A0A370TQ15-F1
#
_cell.length_a   1.000
_cell.length_b   1.000
_cell.length_c   1.000
_cell.angle_alpha   90.00
_cell.angle_beta   90.00
_cell.angle_gamma   90.00
#
_symmetry.space_group_name_H-M   'P 1'
#
loop_
_entity.id
_entity.type
_entity.pdbx_description
1 polymer ?
#
loop_
_entity_poly.entity_id
_entity_poly.type
_entity_poly.pdbx_seq_one_letter_code
_entity_poly.pdbx_strand_id
1 'polypeptide(L)'
;MIKPQERFLSEGQGYFGPRENPKTETECNVWDWDQLRMVKVKGTAKLFPPEEDKECQVLAQFADYLSPEVRAVTVDDDGLLTGVSTDPEEDDTMFVAYLPFSTVKSLADCRIIRHSKLQELDRLGPGVDLALYDDESGNPQKVAFKFYPCAKPRILQMAWDELSVVKSLPLHPNIVPFDRVVLEDVESRVIGFTTKYIPGGSLDNPRVPFRFEWLQQLTQLVDFLNLELGIMHQDIAPRNLLIDPDTQKLLLFDFDWVACGKKGMLDGRDDLTGVVFTLYELITNDTHFTSIAHWDRNMDMVQSISEWPRNRKLDSDVSTFRNFLNEWVATRKSGGDMERYLNAPKRLISPDLPTAPDYNVPFELGKTLDGETIWKTGLRSTRTAMEMGQYCFRWQRLPQSRLLKESENGML
;
A
#
# COMPACT_ATOMS: atom_id res chain seq x y z
N MET A 1 -6.61 -7.08 -11.19
CA MET A 1 -6.60 -8.24 -10.26
C MET A 1 -5.36 -8.19 -9.40
N ILE A 2 -5.55 -8.37 -8.08
CA ILE A 2 -4.45 -8.46 -7.12
C ILE A 2 -3.58 -9.67 -7.50
N LYS A 3 -2.26 -9.49 -7.52
CA LYS A 3 -1.34 -10.60 -7.83
C LYS A 3 -1.46 -11.66 -6.71
N PRO A 4 -1.49 -12.98 -7.03
CA PRO A 4 -1.68 -14.02 -6.00
C PRO A 4 -0.72 -13.92 -4.81
N GLN A 5 0.55 -13.57 -5.07
CA GLN A 5 1.57 -13.39 -4.04
C GLN A 5 1.39 -12.15 -3.16
N GLU A 6 0.55 -11.19 -3.56
CA GLU A 6 0.26 -9.96 -2.81
C GLU A 6 -1.07 -10.04 -2.05
N ARG A 7 -1.89 -11.06 -2.31
CA ARG A 7 -3.23 -11.19 -1.75
C ARG A 7 -3.25 -11.37 -0.23
N PHE A 8 -2.31 -12.13 0.32
CA PHE A 8 -2.32 -12.49 1.72
C PHE A 8 -1.16 -11.84 2.46
N LEU A 9 -1.44 -11.35 3.67
CA LEU A 9 -0.44 -10.85 4.60
C LEU A 9 -0.54 -11.64 5.90
N SER A 10 0.56 -12.28 6.30
CA SER A 10 0.65 -12.90 7.62
C SER A 10 0.88 -11.82 8.70
N GLU A 11 0.16 -11.96 9.80
CA GLU A 11 0.31 -11.17 11.02
C GLU A 11 1.18 -11.87 12.07
N GLY A 12 1.78 -13.00 11.70
CA GLY A 12 2.65 -13.82 12.55
C GLY A 12 1.97 -15.06 13.11
N GLN A 13 2.79 -15.86 13.77
CA GLN A 13 2.46 -17.20 14.26
C GLN A 13 2.52 -17.23 15.80
N GLY A 14 1.47 -17.74 16.44
CA GLY A 14 1.39 -17.99 17.87
C GLY A 14 1.54 -19.47 18.19
N TYR A 15 2.48 -19.83 19.07
CA TYR A 15 2.78 -21.21 19.45
C TYR A 15 2.33 -21.51 20.88
N PHE A 16 1.53 -22.55 21.06
CA PHE A 16 1.00 -22.97 22.36
C PHE A 16 1.87 -24.09 22.96
N GLY A 17 3.17 -23.83 23.08
CA GLY A 17 4.19 -24.78 23.52
C GLY A 17 5.56 -24.47 22.93
N PRO A 18 6.57 -25.35 23.13
CA PRO A 18 7.88 -25.20 22.49
C PRO A 18 7.73 -25.19 20.96
N ARG A 19 8.11 -24.09 20.31
CA ARG A 19 7.94 -23.90 18.86
C ARG A 19 8.77 -24.88 18.02
N GLU A 20 9.80 -25.48 18.61
CA GLU A 20 10.64 -26.50 17.99
C GLU A 20 9.97 -27.89 17.99
N ASN A 21 8.92 -28.09 18.80
CA ASN A 21 8.17 -29.34 18.82
C ASN A 21 7.13 -29.35 17.70
N PRO A 22 7.23 -30.25 16.70
CA PRO A 22 6.33 -30.28 15.54
C PRO A 22 4.85 -30.51 15.89
N LYS A 23 4.55 -31.03 17.10
CA LYS A 23 3.17 -31.26 17.57
C LYS A 23 2.58 -30.06 18.32
N THR A 24 3.35 -29.01 18.53
CA THR A 24 2.86 -27.80 19.20
C THR A 24 1.75 -27.21 18.37
N GLU A 25 0.62 -26.91 19.01
CA GLU A 25 -0.49 -26.21 18.37
C GLU A 25 -0.05 -24.80 17.99
N THR A 26 -0.41 -24.40 16.78
CA THR A 26 -0.04 -23.10 16.21
C THR A 26 -1.28 -22.43 15.64
N GLU A 27 -1.43 -21.13 15.93
CA GLU A 27 -2.44 -20.27 15.34
C GLU A 27 -1.76 -19.11 14.59
N CYS A 28 -2.17 -18.86 13.36
CA CYS A 28 -1.64 -17.78 12.52
C CYS A 28 -2.78 -16.88 12.07
N ASN A 29 -2.62 -15.56 12.16
CA ASN A 29 -3.59 -14.62 11.64
C ASN A 29 -3.18 -14.18 10.23
N VAL A 30 -4.08 -14.34 9.26
CA VAL A 30 -3.81 -13.98 7.86
C VAL A 30 -4.85 -12.99 7.37
N TRP A 31 -4.38 -11.83 6.91
CA TRP A 31 -5.21 -10.82 6.26
C TRP A 31 -5.37 -11.15 4.77
N ASP A 32 -6.62 -11.24 4.30
CA ASP A 32 -6.96 -11.40 2.88
C ASP A 32 -7.30 -10.03 2.29
N TRP A 33 -6.41 -9.48 1.45
CA TRP A 33 -6.61 -8.21 0.75
C TRP A 33 -7.70 -8.27 -0.32
N ASP A 34 -8.06 -9.46 -0.79
CA ASP A 34 -9.15 -9.63 -1.74
C ASP A 34 -10.50 -9.47 -1.03
N GLN A 35 -10.70 -10.20 0.07
CA GLN A 35 -11.96 -10.21 0.82
C GLN A 35 -12.04 -9.16 1.95
N LEU A 36 -10.93 -8.47 2.22
CA LEU A 36 -10.76 -7.45 3.27
C LEU A 36 -11.19 -7.94 4.66
N ARG A 37 -10.67 -9.11 5.05
CA ARG A 37 -10.93 -9.73 6.35
C ARG A 37 -9.71 -10.48 6.89
N MET A 38 -9.67 -10.63 8.20
CA MET A 38 -8.77 -11.56 8.88
C MET A 38 -9.37 -12.97 8.90
N VAL A 39 -8.53 -13.98 8.69
CA VAL A 39 -8.87 -15.39 8.93
C VAL A 39 -7.77 -16.00 9.79
N LYS A 40 -8.17 -16.64 10.89
CA LYS A 40 -7.26 -17.40 11.76
C LYS A 40 -7.05 -18.81 11.18
N VAL A 41 -5.80 -19.20 10.99
CA VAL A 41 -5.41 -20.53 10.50
C VAL A 41 -4.80 -21.31 11.64
N LYS A 42 -5.38 -22.46 11.98
CA LYS A 42 -4.95 -23.33 13.08
C LYS A 42 -4.35 -24.62 12.56
N GLY A 43 -3.25 -25.05 13.16
CA GLY A 43 -2.60 -26.33 12.83
C GLY A 43 -1.49 -26.63 13.83
N THR A 44 -0.39 -27.17 13.33
CA THR A 44 0.77 -27.54 14.16
C THR A 44 2.04 -26.83 13.68
N ALA A 45 3.03 -26.75 14.56
CA ALA A 45 4.36 -26.23 14.24
C ALA A 45 5.09 -27.04 13.15
N LYS A 46 4.63 -28.27 12.84
CA LYS A 46 5.14 -29.04 11.70
C LYS A 46 4.76 -28.38 10.37
N LEU A 47 3.51 -27.92 10.24
CA LEU A 47 3.05 -27.23 9.04
C LEU A 47 3.46 -25.76 9.04
N PHE A 48 3.47 -25.11 10.21
CA PHE A 48 3.85 -23.72 10.39
C PHE A 48 5.15 -23.65 11.18
N PRO A 49 6.32 -23.88 10.54
CA PRO A 49 7.59 -23.79 11.24
C PRO A 49 7.95 -22.30 11.50
N PRO A 50 8.70 -21.99 12.58
CA PRO A 50 8.96 -20.61 13.01
C PRO A 50 9.73 -19.72 12.03
N GLU A 51 10.33 -20.30 10.99
CA GLU A 51 11.17 -19.59 10.03
C GLU A 51 10.51 -19.48 8.64
N GLU A 52 9.28 -19.98 8.46
CA GLU A 52 8.57 -19.92 7.18
C GLU A 52 7.11 -19.49 7.34
N ASP A 53 6.68 -18.50 6.54
CA ASP A 53 5.30 -18.01 6.49
C ASP A 53 4.44 -18.87 5.54
N LYS A 54 4.11 -20.11 5.94
CA LYS A 54 3.34 -21.06 5.12
C LYS A 54 1.83 -20.81 5.14
N GLU A 55 1.33 -20.15 6.18
CA GLU A 55 -0.10 -19.89 6.40
C GLU A 55 -0.79 -19.17 5.24
N CYS A 56 -0.10 -18.25 4.56
CA CYS A 56 -0.63 -17.59 3.37
C CYS A 56 -0.89 -18.58 2.24
N GLN A 57 0.05 -19.50 2.00
CA GLN A 57 -0.09 -20.53 0.95
C GLN A 57 -1.18 -21.54 1.31
N VAL A 58 -1.31 -21.89 2.58
CA VAL A 58 -2.36 -22.79 3.08
C VAL A 58 -3.74 -22.16 2.88
N LEU A 59 -3.96 -20.93 3.36
CA LEU A 59 -5.24 -20.23 3.23
C LEU A 59 -5.63 -20.02 1.76
N ALA A 60 -4.66 -19.72 0.89
CA ALA A 60 -4.88 -19.51 -0.54
C ALA A 60 -5.60 -20.68 -1.24
N GLN A 61 -5.45 -21.91 -0.74
CA GLN A 61 -6.05 -23.10 -1.36
C GLN A 61 -7.59 -23.10 -1.28
N PHE A 62 -8.16 -22.46 -0.26
CA PHE A 62 -9.60 -22.54 0.00
C PHE A 62 -10.28 -21.20 0.32
N ALA A 63 -9.55 -20.09 0.39
CA ALA A 63 -10.06 -18.76 0.78
C ALA A 63 -11.33 -18.33 0.02
N ASP A 64 -11.43 -18.62 -1.28
CA ASP A 64 -12.56 -18.23 -2.14
C ASP A 64 -13.85 -19.05 -1.89
N TYR A 65 -13.70 -20.19 -1.22
CA TYR A 65 -14.82 -21.10 -0.91
C TYR A 65 -15.33 -20.92 0.51
N LEU A 66 -14.60 -20.21 1.38
CA LEU A 66 -15.03 -19.93 2.74
C LEU A 66 -16.26 -19.02 2.76
N SER A 67 -17.22 -19.34 3.63
CA SER A 67 -18.33 -18.42 3.94
C SER A 67 -17.77 -17.11 4.53
N PRO A 68 -18.39 -15.95 4.26
CA PRO A 68 -18.03 -14.67 4.89
C PRO A 68 -18.07 -14.70 6.43
N GLU A 69 -18.83 -15.63 7.02
CA GLU A 69 -18.98 -15.78 8.48
C GLU A 69 -17.83 -16.55 9.14
N VAL A 70 -17.03 -17.28 8.37
CA VAL A 70 -15.88 -18.05 8.89
C VAL A 70 -14.83 -17.09 9.44
N ARG A 71 -14.39 -17.37 10.67
CA ARG A 71 -13.36 -16.62 11.42
C ARG A 71 -12.08 -17.40 11.57
N ALA A 72 -12.18 -18.71 11.75
CA ALA A 72 -11.03 -19.60 11.78
C ALA A 72 -11.21 -20.85 10.93
N VAL A 73 -10.08 -21.41 10.52
CA VAL A 73 -9.97 -22.69 9.85
C VAL A 73 -8.96 -23.56 10.58
N THR A 74 -9.19 -24.87 10.59
CA THR A 74 -8.25 -25.85 11.12
C THR A 74 -7.75 -26.72 9.98
N VAL A 75 -6.44 -26.93 9.91
CA VAL A 75 -5.78 -27.75 8.91
C VAL A 75 -4.94 -28.85 9.54
N ASP A 76 -4.81 -29.98 8.84
CA ASP A 76 -3.88 -31.04 9.22
C ASP A 76 -2.44 -30.75 8.74
N ASP A 77 -1.50 -31.65 9.04
CA ASP A 77 -0.09 -31.53 8.66
C ASP A 77 0.15 -31.55 7.13
N ASP A 78 -0.84 -31.97 6.34
CA ASP A 78 -0.79 -31.97 4.88
C ASP A 78 -1.40 -30.67 4.30
N GLY A 79 -1.85 -29.76 5.16
CA GLY A 79 -2.47 -28.49 4.80
C GLY A 79 -3.92 -28.62 4.35
N LEU A 80 -4.56 -29.77 4.59
CA LEU A 80 -5.96 -30.01 4.22
C LEU A 80 -6.89 -29.47 5.29
N LEU A 81 -7.99 -28.84 4.85
CA LEU A 81 -9.01 -28.29 5.73
C LEU A 81 -9.75 -29.41 6.48
N THR A 82 -9.66 -29.42 7.81
CA THR A 82 -10.32 -30.39 8.69
C THR A 82 -11.46 -29.78 9.51
N GLY A 83 -11.50 -28.45 9.65
CA GLY A 83 -12.54 -27.75 10.40
C GLY A 83 -12.65 -26.27 10.03
N VAL A 84 -13.83 -25.70 10.31
CA VAL A 84 -14.10 -24.26 10.20
C VAL A 84 -14.82 -23.81 11.46
N SER A 85 -14.64 -22.54 11.83
CA SER A 85 -15.32 -21.93 12.96
C SER A 85 -15.87 -20.56 12.57
N THR A 86 -17.06 -20.26 13.08
CA THR A 86 -17.75 -18.98 12.97
C THR A 86 -17.79 -18.23 14.30
N ASP A 87 -17.01 -18.68 15.29
CA ASP A 87 -16.96 -18.08 16.61
C ASP A 87 -16.42 -16.64 16.53
N PRO A 88 -17.19 -15.61 16.94
CA PRO A 88 -16.70 -14.24 17.02
C PRO A 88 -15.50 -14.06 17.94
N GLU A 89 -15.25 -15.00 18.87
CA GLU A 89 -14.06 -14.99 19.71
C GLU A 89 -12.74 -15.22 18.95
N GLU A 90 -12.82 -15.69 17.71
CA GLU A 90 -11.65 -15.95 16.88
C GLU A 90 -11.38 -14.85 15.85
N ASP A 91 -12.19 -13.78 15.84
CA ASP A 91 -11.97 -12.61 15.00
C ASP A 91 -11.01 -11.62 15.69
N ASP A 92 -9.72 -11.79 15.40
CA ASP A 92 -8.65 -10.92 15.91
C ASP A 92 -8.54 -9.58 15.15
N THR A 93 -9.52 -9.22 14.31
CA THR A 93 -9.49 -7.98 13.54
C THR A 93 -9.49 -6.75 14.47
N MET A 94 -8.44 -5.94 14.37
CA MET A 94 -8.31 -4.71 15.13
C MET A 94 -9.21 -3.60 14.59
N PHE A 95 -9.78 -2.80 15.48
CA PHE A 95 -10.64 -1.67 15.12
C PHE A 95 -9.83 -0.55 14.47
N VAL A 96 -10.27 -0.09 13.29
CA VAL A 96 -9.75 1.11 12.63
C VAL A 96 -10.64 2.30 12.93
N ALA A 97 -10.17 3.19 13.81
CA ALA A 97 -10.86 4.44 14.09
C ALA A 97 -10.61 5.48 12.97
N TYR A 98 -11.40 5.42 11.90
CA TYR A 98 -11.33 6.43 10.83
C TYR A 98 -11.72 7.82 11.36
N LEU A 99 -11.01 8.84 10.87
CA LEU A 99 -11.18 10.22 11.31
C LEU A 99 -12.49 10.80 10.77
N PRO A 100 -13.37 11.37 11.62
CA PRO A 100 -14.51 12.12 11.13
C PRO A 100 -14.03 13.32 10.30
N PHE A 101 -14.55 13.50 9.08
CA PHE A 101 -14.08 14.54 8.16
C PHE A 101 -14.13 15.94 8.78
N SER A 102 -15.15 16.22 9.59
CA SER A 102 -15.33 17.49 10.32
C SER A 102 -14.19 17.83 11.28
N THR A 103 -13.42 16.84 11.74
CA THR A 103 -12.27 17.04 12.64
C THR A 103 -10.97 17.32 11.88
N VAL A 104 -10.94 17.01 10.59
CA VAL A 104 -9.73 17.05 9.76
C VAL A 104 -9.71 18.31 8.90
N LYS A 105 -9.39 19.44 9.52
CA LYS A 105 -9.40 20.76 8.87
C LYS A 105 -8.52 20.85 7.61
N SER A 106 -7.43 20.07 7.55
CA SER A 106 -6.51 20.05 6.41
C SER A 106 -7.13 19.50 5.12
N LEU A 107 -8.28 18.83 5.20
CA LEU A 107 -9.02 18.26 4.07
C LEU A 107 -10.30 19.05 3.74
N ALA A 108 -10.57 20.16 4.42
CA ALA A 108 -11.83 20.91 4.27
C ALA A 108 -12.06 21.44 2.84
N ASP A 109 -10.98 21.78 2.13
CA ASP A 109 -11.02 22.30 0.75
C ASP A 109 -10.97 21.19 -0.31
N CYS A 110 -10.84 19.92 0.10
CA CYS A 110 -10.80 18.81 -0.83
C CYS A 110 -12.21 18.50 -1.37
N ARG A 111 -12.26 18.12 -2.64
CA ARG A 111 -13.46 17.47 -3.19
C ARG A 111 -13.67 16.14 -2.47
N ILE A 112 -14.93 15.82 -2.21
CA ILE A 112 -15.32 14.59 -1.51
C ILE A 112 -16.19 13.71 -2.42
N ILE A 113 -16.21 12.42 -2.12
CA ILE A 113 -17.16 11.46 -2.67
C ILE A 113 -17.56 10.47 -1.57
N ARG A 114 -18.81 10.01 -1.62
CA ARG A 114 -19.31 8.95 -0.75
C ARG A 114 -18.87 7.59 -1.26
N HIS A 115 -18.50 6.68 -0.36
CA HIS A 115 -18.10 5.33 -0.72
C HIS A 115 -19.18 4.59 -1.53
N SER A 116 -20.46 4.73 -1.16
CA SER A 116 -21.59 4.17 -1.92
C SER A 116 -21.72 4.63 -3.38
N LYS A 117 -21.01 5.70 -3.77
CA LYS A 117 -20.97 6.21 -5.16
C LYS A 117 -19.83 5.63 -5.99
N LEU A 118 -18.92 4.89 -5.36
CA LEU A 118 -17.84 4.19 -6.04
C LEU A 118 -18.32 2.78 -6.39
N GLN A 119 -18.36 2.48 -7.68
CA GLN A 119 -18.55 1.12 -8.17
C GLN A 119 -17.19 0.45 -8.37
N GLU A 120 -16.93 -0.64 -7.66
CA GLU A 120 -15.73 -1.47 -7.86
C GLU A 120 -15.75 -2.10 -9.26
N LEU A 121 -14.69 -1.89 -10.04
CA LEU A 121 -14.49 -2.48 -11.37
C LEU A 121 -13.42 -3.57 -11.37
N ASP A 122 -12.34 -3.36 -10.61
CA ASP A 122 -11.22 -4.30 -10.47
C ASP A 122 -10.49 -4.00 -9.15
N ARG A 123 -9.67 -4.94 -8.69
CA ARG A 123 -8.78 -4.80 -7.53
C ARG A 123 -7.35 -4.75 -8.06
N LEU A 124 -6.70 -3.61 -7.93
CA LEU A 124 -5.39 -3.35 -8.55
C LEU A 124 -4.24 -3.88 -7.69
N GLY A 125 -4.42 -3.89 -6.37
CA GLY A 125 -3.43 -4.36 -5.40
C GLY A 125 -3.96 -4.26 -3.96
N PRO A 126 -3.12 -4.59 -2.97
CA PRO A 126 -3.44 -4.39 -1.55
C PRO A 126 -3.91 -2.96 -1.25
N GLY A 127 -5.16 -2.80 -0.83
CA GLY A 127 -5.73 -1.48 -0.48
C GLY A 127 -5.95 -0.54 -1.66
N VAL A 128 -5.96 -1.06 -2.91
CA VAL A 128 -6.17 -0.25 -4.11
C VAL A 128 -7.17 -0.93 -5.04
N ASP A 129 -8.30 -0.28 -5.26
CA ASP A 129 -9.32 -0.71 -6.22
C ASP A 129 -9.36 0.23 -7.43
N LEU A 130 -9.70 -0.32 -8.60
CA LEU A 130 -10.21 0.47 -9.72
C LEU A 130 -11.70 0.69 -9.49
N ALA A 131 -12.12 1.95 -9.41
CA ALA A 131 -13.51 2.32 -9.22
C ALA A 131 -14.04 3.22 -10.33
N LEU A 132 -15.35 3.22 -10.49
CA LEU A 132 -16.11 4.10 -11.37
C LEU A 132 -17.05 4.96 -10.53
N TYR A 133 -17.20 6.23 -10.88
CA TYR A 133 -18.28 7.08 -10.39
C TYR A 133 -18.73 8.08 -11.46
N ASP A 134 -19.94 8.61 -11.34
CA ASP A 134 -20.39 9.72 -12.17
C ASP A 134 -20.07 11.06 -11.50
N ASP A 135 -19.38 11.94 -12.22
CA ASP A 135 -19.07 13.28 -11.74
C ASP A 135 -20.34 14.16 -11.63
N GLU A 136 -20.16 15.40 -11.19
CA GLU A 136 -21.25 16.36 -10.98
C GLU A 136 -22.00 16.71 -12.29
N SER A 137 -21.41 16.41 -13.45
CA SER A 137 -22.02 16.57 -14.77
C SER A 137 -22.62 15.26 -15.30
N GLY A 138 -22.54 14.17 -14.53
CA GLY A 138 -23.00 12.84 -14.93
C GLY A 138 -22.04 12.12 -15.87
N ASN A 139 -20.78 12.56 -15.99
CA ASN A 139 -19.80 11.85 -16.81
C ASN A 139 -19.10 10.77 -15.98
N PRO A 140 -18.94 9.55 -16.53
CA PRO A 140 -18.26 8.47 -15.84
C PRO A 140 -16.75 8.76 -15.71
N GLN A 141 -16.23 8.64 -14.49
CA GLN A 141 -14.83 8.82 -14.13
C GLN A 141 -14.26 7.52 -13.56
N LYS A 142 -13.17 7.03 -14.17
CA LYS A 142 -12.38 5.91 -13.63
C LYS A 142 -11.28 6.43 -12.73
N VAL A 143 -11.16 5.83 -11.55
CA VAL A 143 -10.20 6.25 -10.53
C VAL A 143 -9.57 5.06 -9.83
N ALA A 144 -8.34 5.26 -9.34
CA ALA A 144 -7.75 4.35 -8.36
C ALA A 144 -8.19 4.80 -6.97
N PHE A 145 -9.00 3.99 -6.29
CA PHE A 145 -9.42 4.21 -4.91
C PHE A 145 -8.41 3.54 -3.97
N LYS A 146 -7.68 4.35 -3.21
CA LYS A 146 -6.72 3.91 -2.21
C LYS A 146 -7.35 3.98 -0.82
N PHE A 147 -7.26 2.88 -0.07
CA PHE A 147 -7.84 2.75 1.26
C PHE A 147 -7.02 1.80 2.14
N TYR A 148 -7.20 1.94 3.45
CA TYR A 148 -6.34 1.28 4.44
C TYR A 148 -7.19 0.63 5.54
N PRO A 149 -7.57 -0.63 5.37
CA PRO A 149 -8.53 -1.36 6.21
C PRO A 149 -7.90 -2.02 7.43
N CYS A 150 -6.57 -1.96 7.60
CA CYS A 150 -5.85 -2.63 8.67
C CYS A 150 -5.35 -1.63 9.72
N ALA A 151 -5.60 -1.90 11.01
CA ALA A 151 -5.27 -1.00 12.13
C ALA A 151 -3.79 -1.05 12.55
N LYS A 152 -2.87 -1.12 11.58
CA LYS A 152 -1.42 -1.08 11.83
C LYS A 152 -0.94 0.36 11.85
N PRO A 153 -0.30 0.84 12.94
CA PRO A 153 0.14 2.24 13.04
C PRO A 153 0.95 2.71 11.84
N ARG A 154 1.86 1.88 11.33
CA ARG A 154 2.67 2.20 10.15
C ARG A 154 1.84 2.37 8.88
N ILE A 155 0.91 1.43 8.61
CA ILE A 155 0.05 1.48 7.42
C ILE A 155 -0.85 2.72 7.48
N LEU A 156 -1.42 3.03 8.64
CA LEU A 156 -2.25 4.22 8.84
C LEU A 156 -1.44 5.52 8.69
N GLN A 157 -0.17 5.52 9.12
CA GLN A 157 0.72 6.68 8.95
C GLN A 157 1.08 6.88 7.47
N MET A 158 1.45 5.81 6.75
CA MET A 158 1.74 5.84 5.31
C MET A 158 0.55 6.38 4.50
N ALA A 159 -0.65 5.88 4.79
CA ALA A 159 -1.90 6.34 4.22
C ALA A 159 -2.13 7.85 4.38
N TRP A 160 -1.89 8.32 5.60
CA TRP A 160 -2.10 9.71 5.97
C TRP A 160 -1.07 10.64 5.33
N ASP A 161 0.19 10.24 5.33
CA ASP A 161 1.27 11.00 4.69
C ASP A 161 1.07 11.06 3.18
N GLU A 162 0.70 9.96 2.52
CA GLU A 162 0.38 9.95 1.09
C GLU A 162 -0.78 10.90 0.77
N LEU A 163 -1.93 10.73 1.44
CA LEU A 163 -3.08 11.61 1.25
C LEU A 163 -2.69 13.07 1.45
N SER A 164 -1.98 13.37 2.55
CA SER A 164 -1.60 14.73 2.91
C SER A 164 -0.67 15.38 1.89
N VAL A 165 0.28 14.62 1.33
CA VAL A 165 1.20 15.11 0.30
C VAL A 165 0.48 15.25 -1.04
N VAL A 166 -0.17 14.19 -1.52
CA VAL A 166 -0.73 14.15 -2.87
C VAL A 166 -1.83 15.21 -3.07
N LYS A 167 -2.64 15.49 -2.05
CA LYS A 167 -3.62 16.59 -2.09
C LYS A 167 -3.00 18.00 -2.00
N SER A 168 -1.76 18.12 -1.55
CA SER A 168 -1.05 19.39 -1.37
C SER A 168 -0.02 19.68 -2.47
N LEU A 169 0.29 18.69 -3.32
CA LEU A 169 1.21 18.86 -4.45
C LEU A 169 0.60 19.83 -5.48
N PRO A 170 1.40 20.74 -6.05
CA PRO A 170 0.95 21.54 -7.19
C PRO A 170 0.69 20.61 -8.39
N LEU A 171 -0.26 21.01 -9.24
CA LEU A 171 -0.51 20.30 -10.50
C LEU A 171 0.79 20.20 -11.31
N HIS A 172 1.21 18.97 -11.59
CA HIS A 172 2.44 18.69 -12.31
C HIS A 172 2.17 17.65 -13.41
N PRO A 173 2.68 17.86 -14.65
CA PRO A 173 2.40 16.97 -15.78
C PRO A 173 2.99 15.56 -15.65
N ASN A 174 3.85 15.34 -14.64
CA ASN A 174 4.52 14.07 -14.37
C ASN A 174 4.11 13.40 -13.04
N ILE A 175 3.01 13.85 -12.41
CA ILE A 175 2.47 13.26 -11.18
C ILE A 175 1.03 12.85 -11.45
N VAL A 176 0.62 11.66 -11.01
CA VAL A 176 -0.77 11.25 -11.11
C VAL A 176 -1.66 12.19 -10.27
N PRO A 177 -2.68 12.83 -10.86
CA PRO A 177 -3.51 13.79 -10.14
C PRO A 177 -4.31 13.17 -8.99
N PHE A 178 -4.30 13.86 -7.85
CA PHE A 178 -5.32 13.70 -6.81
C PHE A 178 -6.71 13.99 -7.38
N ASP A 179 -7.72 13.22 -6.97
CA ASP A 179 -9.11 13.43 -7.35
C ASP A 179 -9.96 13.86 -6.15
N ARG A 180 -10.22 12.95 -5.20
CA ARG A 180 -11.16 13.20 -4.07
C ARG A 180 -10.78 12.48 -2.80
N VAL A 181 -11.27 13.00 -1.67
CA VAL A 181 -11.34 12.26 -0.40
C VAL A 181 -12.58 11.38 -0.41
N VAL A 182 -12.43 10.12 0.00
CA VAL A 182 -13.56 9.18 0.11
C VAL A 182 -14.06 9.14 1.54
N LEU A 183 -15.35 9.40 1.69
CA LEU A 183 -16.05 9.36 2.96
C LEU A 183 -16.98 8.15 3.03
N GLU A 184 -16.98 7.44 4.14
CA GLU A 184 -18.06 6.47 4.39
C GLU A 184 -19.41 7.18 4.60
N ASP A 185 -20.49 6.43 4.41
CA ASP A 185 -21.83 6.98 4.21
C ASP A 185 -22.55 7.39 5.50
N VAL A 186 -22.17 6.83 6.66
CA VAL A 186 -22.94 6.96 7.92
C VAL A 186 -22.45 8.14 8.76
N GLU A 187 -21.19 8.15 9.15
CA GLU A 187 -20.60 9.16 10.05
C GLU A 187 -19.68 10.16 9.32
N SER A 188 -19.57 10.05 7.99
CA SER A 188 -18.68 10.86 7.14
C SER A 188 -17.21 10.78 7.57
N ARG A 189 -16.75 9.58 7.92
CA ARG A 189 -15.34 9.32 8.24
C ARG A 189 -14.50 9.17 6.98
N VAL A 190 -13.26 9.64 7.03
CA VAL A 190 -12.27 9.53 5.95
C VAL A 190 -11.75 8.10 5.90
N ILE A 191 -12.12 7.36 4.86
CA ILE A 191 -11.72 5.95 4.69
C ILE A 191 -10.64 5.75 3.63
N GLY A 192 -10.35 6.78 2.84
CA GLY A 192 -9.36 6.74 1.78
C GLY A 192 -9.47 7.94 0.83
N PHE A 193 -8.89 7.80 -0.36
CA PHE A 193 -8.90 8.84 -1.38
C PHE A 193 -8.78 8.24 -2.78
N THR A 194 -9.12 9.03 -3.80
CA THR A 194 -9.02 8.64 -5.20
C THR A 194 -7.93 9.44 -5.91
N THR A 195 -7.26 8.79 -6.85
CA THR A 195 -6.42 9.43 -7.86
C THR A 195 -6.91 9.07 -9.26
N LYS A 196 -6.55 9.87 -10.26
CA LYS A 196 -6.92 9.58 -11.66
C LYS A 196 -6.37 8.22 -12.06
N TYR A 197 -7.22 7.35 -12.61
CA TYR A 197 -6.75 6.09 -13.19
C TYR A 197 -6.07 6.35 -14.53
N ILE A 198 -4.87 5.81 -14.70
CA ILE A 198 -4.09 5.89 -15.95
C ILE A 198 -4.06 4.49 -16.58
N PRO A 199 -4.66 4.28 -17.76
CA PRO A 199 -4.65 2.98 -18.42
C PRO A 199 -3.27 2.67 -19.02
N GLY A 200 -2.96 1.38 -19.17
CA GLY A 200 -1.71 0.89 -19.78
C GLY A 200 -0.81 0.08 -18.84
N GLY A 201 -1.05 0.17 -17.53
CA GLY A 201 -0.22 -0.48 -16.51
C GLY A 201 1.10 0.25 -16.27
N SER A 202 1.84 -0.19 -15.26
CA SER A 202 3.12 0.40 -14.89
C SER A 202 4.28 -0.15 -15.72
N LEU A 203 5.44 0.51 -15.59
CA LEU A 203 6.65 0.19 -16.34
C LEU A 203 7.38 -1.05 -15.80
N ASP A 204 6.89 -1.72 -14.75
CA ASP A 204 7.37 -3.05 -14.36
C ASP A 204 7.07 -4.10 -15.44
N ASN A 205 6.09 -3.86 -16.31
CA ASN A 205 5.84 -4.66 -17.50
C ASN A 205 6.93 -4.42 -18.57
N PRO A 206 7.80 -5.40 -18.86
CA PRO A 206 8.91 -5.24 -19.82
C PRO A 206 8.47 -5.07 -21.28
N ARG A 207 7.19 -5.32 -21.58
CA ARG A 207 6.63 -5.14 -22.92
C ARG A 207 6.41 -3.68 -23.28
N VAL A 208 6.31 -2.81 -22.27
CA VAL A 208 6.19 -1.36 -22.50
C VAL A 208 7.58 -0.83 -22.87
N PRO A 209 7.75 -0.16 -24.03
CA PRO A 209 9.04 0.45 -24.38
C PRO A 209 9.44 1.48 -23.33
N PHE A 210 10.70 1.90 -23.32
CA PHE A 210 11.15 3.02 -22.49
C PHE A 210 11.88 4.04 -23.34
N ARG A 211 11.50 5.32 -23.20
CA ARG A 211 12.03 6.42 -24.01
C ARG A 211 13.02 7.25 -23.21
N PHE A 212 14.04 7.78 -23.90
CA PHE A 212 15.04 8.65 -23.28
C PHE A 212 14.42 9.89 -22.64
N GLU A 213 13.41 10.47 -23.31
CA GLU A 213 12.65 11.61 -22.77
C GLU A 213 12.02 11.30 -21.40
N TRP A 214 11.58 10.07 -21.16
CA TRP A 214 10.96 9.71 -19.88
C TRP A 214 11.97 9.65 -18.75
N LEU A 215 13.23 9.27 -19.01
CA LEU A 215 14.30 9.41 -18.02
C LEU A 215 14.52 10.89 -17.67
N GLN A 216 14.52 11.78 -18.67
CA GLN A 216 14.68 13.22 -18.44
C GLN A 216 13.53 13.78 -17.58
N GLN A 217 12.29 13.39 -17.89
CA GLN A 217 11.10 13.76 -17.12
C GLN A 217 11.19 13.24 -15.68
N LEU A 218 11.65 12.01 -15.46
CA LEU A 218 11.83 11.45 -14.12
C LEU A 218 12.86 12.25 -13.31
N THR A 219 14.04 12.51 -13.86
CA THR A 219 15.09 13.26 -13.15
C THR A 219 14.66 14.70 -12.85
N GLN A 220 13.96 15.35 -13.77
CA GLN A 220 13.41 16.69 -13.56
C GLN A 220 12.35 16.71 -12.46
N LEU A 221 11.47 15.70 -12.44
CA LEU A 221 10.47 15.55 -11.39
C LEU A 221 11.12 15.30 -10.03
N VAL A 222 12.13 14.42 -9.95
CA VAL A 222 12.86 14.15 -8.70
C VAL A 222 13.55 15.42 -8.20
N ASP A 223 14.21 16.19 -9.07
CA ASP A 223 14.81 17.46 -8.68
C ASP A 223 13.74 18.45 -8.19
N PHE A 224 12.61 18.56 -8.87
CA PHE A 224 11.49 19.40 -8.42
C PHE A 224 10.99 18.99 -7.03
N LEU A 225 10.73 17.71 -6.79
CA LEU A 225 10.27 17.21 -5.49
C LEU A 225 11.32 17.45 -4.40
N ASN A 226 12.56 17.02 -4.63
CA ASN A 226 13.62 17.05 -3.63
C ASN A 226 14.10 18.48 -3.36
N LEU A 227 14.37 19.26 -4.41
CA LEU A 227 15.05 20.55 -4.30
C LEU A 227 14.10 21.73 -4.15
N GLU A 228 12.90 21.69 -4.74
CA GLU A 228 11.93 22.79 -4.58
C GLU A 228 10.96 22.55 -3.43
N LEU A 229 10.39 21.34 -3.34
CA LEU A 229 9.33 21.02 -2.38
C LEU A 229 9.85 20.36 -1.09
N GLY A 230 11.10 19.93 -1.04
CA GLY A 230 11.66 19.23 0.12
C GLY A 230 10.94 17.91 0.41
N ILE A 231 10.53 17.22 -0.66
CA ILE A 231 9.86 15.92 -0.65
C ILE A 231 10.77 14.86 -1.27
N MET A 232 10.88 13.70 -0.62
CA MET A 232 11.43 12.49 -1.23
C MET A 232 10.33 11.45 -1.37
N HIS A 233 10.25 10.79 -2.52
CA HIS A 233 9.30 9.71 -2.76
C HIS A 233 9.68 8.42 -2.01
N GLN A 234 10.98 8.12 -1.92
CA GLN A 234 11.57 6.97 -1.23
C GLN A 234 11.19 5.59 -1.78
N ASP A 235 10.53 5.54 -2.93
CA ASP A 235 10.19 4.31 -3.64
C ASP A 235 10.07 4.53 -5.16
N ILE A 236 11.04 5.25 -5.73
CA ILE A 236 11.18 5.34 -7.19
C ILE A 236 11.54 3.96 -7.72
N ALA A 237 10.62 3.35 -8.46
CA ALA A 237 10.73 2.00 -9.02
C ALA A 237 9.84 1.86 -10.27
N PRO A 238 10.11 0.91 -11.19
CA PRO A 238 9.30 0.72 -12.40
C PRO A 238 7.81 0.51 -12.13
N ARG A 239 7.47 -0.17 -11.04
CA ARG A 239 6.08 -0.41 -10.61
C ARG A 239 5.30 0.86 -10.24
N ASN A 240 6.02 1.95 -9.90
CA ASN A 240 5.46 3.24 -9.51
C ASN A 240 5.53 4.28 -10.64
N LEU A 241 5.81 3.84 -11.87
CA LEU A 241 5.89 4.68 -13.06
C LEU A 241 4.85 4.24 -14.10
N LEU A 242 4.09 5.20 -14.62
CA LEU A 242 3.06 5.01 -15.64
C LEU A 242 3.39 5.86 -16.85
N ILE A 243 2.86 5.48 -18.01
CA ILE A 243 2.85 6.32 -19.20
C ILE A 243 1.41 6.69 -19.49
N ASP A 244 1.12 7.99 -19.46
CA ASP A 244 -0.18 8.48 -19.88
C ASP A 244 -0.34 8.24 -21.40
N PRO A 245 -1.31 7.42 -21.84
CA PRO A 245 -1.47 7.14 -23.26
C PRO A 245 -1.88 8.37 -24.06
N ASP A 246 -2.57 9.34 -23.45
CA ASP A 246 -3.08 10.53 -24.14
C ASP A 246 -1.95 11.55 -24.35
N THR A 247 -1.14 11.77 -23.32
CA THR A 247 -0.08 12.80 -23.35
C THR A 247 1.31 12.24 -23.67
N GLN A 248 1.48 10.91 -23.63
CA GLN A 248 2.75 10.21 -23.79
C GLN A 248 3.82 10.64 -22.76
N LYS A 249 3.38 11.13 -21.59
CA LYS A 249 4.25 11.58 -20.50
C LYS A 249 4.40 10.50 -19.44
N LEU A 250 5.56 10.47 -18.81
CA LEU A 250 5.81 9.69 -17.60
C LEU A 250 5.02 10.29 -16.45
N LEU A 251 4.33 9.47 -15.67
CA LEU A 251 3.67 9.84 -14.43
C LEU A 251 4.24 9.01 -13.27
N LEU A 252 4.58 9.69 -12.17
CA LEU A 252 4.91 9.08 -10.89
C LEU A 252 3.67 9.03 -9.99
N PHE A 253 3.52 7.94 -9.25
CA PHE A 253 2.47 7.74 -8.26
C PHE A 253 2.98 6.89 -7.10
N ASP A 254 2.12 6.70 -6.09
CA ASP A 254 2.39 5.87 -4.91
C ASP A 254 3.36 6.50 -3.89
N PHE A 255 2.91 7.59 -3.28
CA PHE A 255 3.68 8.36 -2.30
C PHE A 255 3.50 7.81 -0.86
N ASP A 256 3.28 6.51 -0.69
CA ASP A 256 3.06 5.85 0.61
C ASP A 256 4.32 5.83 1.50
N TRP A 257 5.50 5.88 0.88
CA TRP A 257 6.81 6.01 1.56
C TRP A 257 7.31 7.45 1.67
N VAL A 258 6.50 8.45 1.36
CA VAL A 258 6.97 9.83 1.23
C VAL A 258 7.65 10.37 2.50
N ALA A 259 8.73 11.12 2.31
CA ALA A 259 9.33 11.96 3.33
C ALA A 259 9.13 13.45 3.01
N CYS A 260 8.95 14.25 4.07
CA CYS A 260 8.92 15.71 4.00
C CYS A 260 9.95 16.28 4.96
N GLY A 261 11.06 16.80 4.42
CA GLY A 261 12.22 17.15 5.22
C GLY A 261 12.74 15.95 6.03
N LYS A 262 12.85 16.10 7.35
CA LYS A 262 13.30 14.99 8.24
C LYS A 262 12.19 13.98 8.57
N LYS A 263 10.92 14.36 8.42
CA LYS A 263 9.80 13.49 8.75
C LYS A 263 9.67 12.40 7.68
N GLY A 264 9.55 11.15 8.12
CA GLY A 264 9.42 9.99 7.24
C GLY A 264 10.71 9.56 6.54
N MET A 265 11.83 10.28 6.71
CA MET A 265 13.09 9.98 6.05
C MET A 265 13.67 8.65 6.58
N LEU A 266 13.93 7.71 5.67
CA LEU A 266 14.47 6.39 5.97
C LEU A 266 15.87 6.24 5.39
N ASP A 267 16.75 5.57 6.15
CA ASP A 267 18.11 5.28 5.70
C ASP A 267 18.10 4.40 4.44
N GLY A 268 18.92 4.77 3.45
CA GLY A 268 19.09 4.03 2.19
C GLY A 268 17.95 4.18 1.18
N ARG A 269 17.00 5.09 1.40
CA ARG A 269 15.85 5.32 0.50
C ARG A 269 15.85 6.69 -0.18
N ASP A 270 17.01 7.23 -0.51
CA ASP A 270 17.06 8.48 -1.27
C ASP A 270 16.62 8.28 -2.75
N ASP A 271 15.93 9.28 -3.31
CA ASP A 271 15.39 9.18 -4.67
C ASP A 271 16.48 9.12 -5.75
N LEU A 272 17.68 9.66 -5.48
CA LEU A 272 18.82 9.62 -6.40
C LEU A 272 19.26 8.16 -6.62
N THR A 273 19.47 7.41 -5.54
CA THR A 273 19.72 5.97 -5.58
C THR A 273 18.54 5.23 -6.23
N GLY A 274 17.30 5.60 -5.89
CA GLY A 274 16.08 5.03 -6.49
C GLY A 274 16.05 5.12 -8.02
N VAL A 275 16.38 6.29 -8.59
CA VAL A 275 16.45 6.49 -10.05
C VAL A 275 17.53 5.62 -10.70
N VAL A 276 18.70 5.48 -10.07
CA VAL A 276 19.80 4.64 -10.59
C VAL A 276 19.37 3.19 -10.72
N PHE A 277 18.81 2.61 -9.66
CA PHE A 277 18.32 1.22 -9.69
C PHE A 277 17.12 1.06 -10.64
N THR A 278 16.21 2.03 -10.66
CA THR A 278 15.04 2.02 -11.57
C THR A 278 15.48 1.99 -13.03
N LEU A 279 16.43 2.83 -13.43
CA LEU A 279 16.88 2.86 -14.82
C LEU A 279 17.56 1.54 -15.22
N TYR A 280 18.36 0.96 -14.34
CA TYR A 280 18.96 -0.35 -14.56
C TYR A 280 17.88 -1.42 -14.78
N GLU A 281 16.92 -1.54 -13.86
CA GLU A 281 15.82 -2.51 -13.95
C GLU A 281 14.99 -2.31 -15.24
N LEU A 282 14.70 -1.07 -15.64
CA LEU A 282 13.97 -0.78 -16.87
C LEU A 282 14.73 -1.28 -18.12
N ILE A 283 16.04 -1.09 -18.18
CA ILE A 283 16.85 -1.44 -19.36
C ILE A 283 17.14 -2.95 -19.41
N THR A 284 17.51 -3.54 -18.27
CA THR A 284 18.02 -4.92 -18.18
C THR A 284 16.95 -5.94 -17.81
N ASN A 285 15.81 -5.49 -17.28
CA ASN A 285 14.79 -6.36 -16.68
C ASN A 285 15.35 -7.28 -15.58
N ASP A 286 16.46 -6.88 -14.96
CA ASP A 286 17.08 -7.60 -13.84
C ASP A 286 16.56 -7.02 -12.52
N THR A 287 15.76 -7.82 -11.81
CA THR A 287 15.15 -7.48 -10.53
C THR A 287 15.96 -7.98 -9.34
N HIS A 288 17.18 -8.52 -9.52
CA HIS A 288 17.96 -9.08 -8.40
C HIS A 288 18.19 -8.07 -7.27
N PHE A 289 18.37 -6.80 -7.60
CA PHE A 289 18.58 -5.75 -6.60
C PHE A 289 17.32 -5.44 -5.78
N THR A 290 16.13 -5.81 -6.24
CA THR A 290 14.89 -5.55 -5.48
C THR A 290 14.83 -6.38 -4.20
N SER A 291 15.49 -7.54 -4.14
CA SER A 291 15.58 -8.37 -2.94
C SER A 291 16.64 -7.91 -1.94
N ILE A 292 17.54 -7.00 -2.33
CA ILE A 292 18.55 -6.44 -1.42
C ILE A 292 17.90 -5.35 -0.60
N ALA A 293 18.12 -5.35 0.71
CA ALA A 293 17.57 -4.34 1.60
C ALA A 293 18.10 -2.93 1.27
N HIS A 294 17.26 -1.92 1.42
CA HIS A 294 17.58 -0.55 0.96
C HIS A 294 18.83 0.04 1.63
N TRP A 295 19.07 -0.26 2.91
CA TRP A 295 20.27 0.20 3.63
C TRP A 295 21.57 -0.50 3.17
N ASP A 296 21.47 -1.62 2.47
CA ASP A 296 22.61 -2.34 1.89
C ASP A 296 22.87 -1.97 0.42
N ARG A 297 21.97 -1.17 -0.18
CA ARG A 297 22.12 -0.75 -1.57
C ARG A 297 23.09 0.42 -1.68
N ASN A 298 23.99 0.33 -2.64
CA ASN A 298 24.84 1.44 -3.06
C ASN A 298 24.76 1.59 -4.59
N MET A 299 24.74 2.83 -5.08
CA MET A 299 24.71 3.14 -6.52
C MET A 299 25.86 2.47 -7.29
N ASP A 300 27.03 2.29 -6.66
CA ASP A 300 28.18 1.65 -7.32
C ASP A 300 27.89 0.20 -7.72
N MET A 301 26.95 -0.49 -7.06
CA MET A 301 26.53 -1.84 -7.43
C MET A 301 25.98 -1.90 -8.86
N VAL A 302 25.41 -0.80 -9.33
CA VAL A 302 24.81 -0.65 -10.66
C VAL A 302 25.73 0.13 -11.59
N GLN A 303 26.29 1.25 -11.12
CA GLN A 303 27.11 2.15 -11.95
C GLN A 303 28.45 1.51 -12.36
N SER A 304 29.02 0.61 -11.54
CA SER A 304 30.28 -0.09 -11.87
C SER A 304 30.14 -1.21 -12.90
N ILE A 305 28.91 -1.65 -13.20
CA ILE A 305 28.66 -2.70 -14.19
C ILE A 305 29.02 -2.15 -15.58
N SER A 306 30.00 -2.75 -16.25
CA SER A 306 30.53 -2.25 -17.52
C SER A 306 29.50 -2.23 -18.64
N GLU A 307 28.68 -3.27 -18.75
CA GLU A 307 27.69 -3.44 -19.81
C GLU A 307 26.31 -3.71 -19.22
N TRP A 308 25.30 -2.97 -19.69
CA TRP A 308 23.90 -3.26 -19.33
C TRP A 308 23.23 -3.97 -20.51
N PRO A 309 22.80 -5.23 -20.35
CA PRO A 309 22.11 -5.94 -21.42
C PRO A 309 20.80 -5.23 -21.74
N ARG A 310 20.53 -4.98 -23.02
CA ARG A 310 19.29 -4.35 -23.46
C ARG A 310 18.19 -5.41 -23.59
N ASN A 311 17.35 -5.52 -22.57
CA ASN A 311 16.22 -6.45 -22.53
C ASN A 311 14.85 -5.75 -22.67
N ARG A 312 14.85 -4.44 -22.96
CA ARG A 312 13.66 -3.64 -23.27
C ARG A 312 13.80 -2.88 -24.58
N LYS A 313 12.67 -2.61 -25.24
CA LYS A 313 12.64 -1.71 -26.41
C LYS A 313 12.91 -0.28 -25.99
N LEU A 314 14.09 0.22 -26.36
CA LEU A 314 14.52 1.61 -26.20
C LEU A 314 14.44 2.40 -27.52
N ASP A 315 14.27 3.71 -27.43
CA ASP A 315 14.34 4.66 -28.57
C ASP A 315 15.75 5.24 -28.79
N SER A 316 16.67 4.98 -27.87
CA SER A 316 18.09 5.40 -27.91
C SER A 316 19.00 4.27 -27.42
N ASP A 317 20.31 4.44 -27.62
CA ASP A 317 21.31 3.50 -27.14
C ASP A 317 21.44 3.55 -25.62
N VAL A 318 21.76 2.41 -25.01
CA VAL A 318 21.98 2.28 -23.55
C VAL A 318 23.03 3.28 -23.05
N SER A 319 24.06 3.58 -23.85
CA SER A 319 25.08 4.57 -23.54
C SER A 319 24.50 5.98 -23.37
N THR A 320 23.49 6.36 -24.15
CA THR A 320 22.81 7.66 -24.03
C THR A 320 22.13 7.79 -22.67
N PHE A 321 21.38 6.78 -22.26
CA PHE A 321 20.74 6.73 -20.94
C PHE A 321 21.77 6.78 -19.80
N ARG A 322 22.82 5.98 -19.90
CA ARG A 322 23.86 5.89 -18.86
C ARG A 322 24.66 7.18 -18.72
N ASN A 323 25.05 7.80 -19.83
CA ASN A 323 25.80 9.06 -19.80
C ASN A 323 24.99 10.16 -19.13
N PHE A 324 23.71 10.31 -19.52
CA PHE A 324 22.81 11.28 -18.91
C PHE A 324 22.63 11.03 -17.41
N LEU A 325 22.38 9.77 -17.00
CA LEU A 325 22.24 9.41 -15.59
C LEU A 325 23.50 9.77 -14.79
N ASN A 326 24.69 9.44 -15.32
CA ASN A 326 25.96 9.69 -14.64
C ASN A 326 26.23 11.20 -14.49
N GLU A 327 25.93 12.01 -15.50
CA GLU A 327 26.05 13.48 -15.44
C GLU A 327 25.10 14.09 -14.40
N TRP A 328 23.85 13.63 -14.35
CA TRP A 328 22.87 14.05 -13.36
C TRP A 328 23.31 13.67 -11.94
N VAL A 329 23.75 12.42 -11.73
CA VAL A 329 24.28 11.94 -10.43
C VAL A 329 25.51 12.74 -9.99
N ALA A 330 26.44 13.03 -10.91
CA ALA A 330 27.63 13.81 -10.59
C ALA A 330 27.29 15.24 -10.14
N THR A 331 26.32 15.86 -10.82
CA THR A 331 25.82 17.19 -10.48
C THR A 331 25.23 17.20 -9.08
N ARG A 332 24.39 16.21 -8.76
CA ARG A 332 23.77 16.00 -7.45
C ARG A 332 24.82 15.82 -6.33
N LYS A 333 25.77 14.89 -6.51
CA LYS A 333 26.86 14.66 -5.54
C LYS A 333 27.72 15.90 -5.25
N SER A 334 27.88 16.81 -6.21
CA SER A 334 28.67 18.03 -6.02
C SER A 334 27.97 19.14 -5.21
N GLY A 335 26.65 19.05 -5.01
CA GLY A 335 25.79 20.20 -4.68
C GLY A 335 25.41 20.39 -3.21
N GLY A 336 25.79 19.50 -2.29
CA GLY A 336 25.27 19.53 -0.92
C GLY A 336 23.77 19.22 -0.86
N ASP A 337 23.33 18.23 -1.63
CA ASP A 337 21.92 17.95 -1.91
C ASP A 337 21.05 17.78 -0.67
N MET A 338 21.55 17.10 0.36
CA MET A 338 20.80 16.92 1.60
C MET A 338 20.55 18.25 2.30
N GLU A 339 21.51 19.18 2.27
CA GLU A 339 21.30 20.52 2.81
C GLU A 339 20.28 21.30 1.98
N ARG A 340 20.30 21.18 0.66
CA ARG A 340 19.30 21.82 -0.22
C ARG A 340 17.90 21.25 0.00
N TYR A 341 17.76 19.93 0.05
CA TYR A 341 16.52 19.24 0.41
C TYR A 341 16.01 19.69 1.79
N LEU A 342 16.92 19.78 2.76
CA LEU A 342 16.62 20.24 4.11
C LEU A 342 16.33 21.75 4.20
N ASN A 343 16.55 22.52 3.13
CA ASN A 343 16.27 23.96 3.07
C ASN A 343 15.47 24.35 1.82
N ALA A 344 14.67 23.42 1.27
CA ALA A 344 13.93 23.63 0.03
C ALA A 344 13.00 24.86 0.13
N PRO A 345 12.99 25.75 -0.88
CA PRO A 345 12.37 27.07 -0.81
C PRO A 345 10.85 27.04 -0.69
N LYS A 346 10.19 25.99 -1.22
CA LYS A 346 8.74 25.80 -1.20
C LYS A 346 8.37 24.56 -0.41
N ARG A 347 9.11 24.30 0.69
CA ARG A 347 8.92 23.12 1.52
C ARG A 347 7.45 22.86 1.84
N LEU A 348 6.98 21.67 1.51
CA LEU A 348 5.70 21.17 1.99
C LEU A 348 5.86 20.56 3.38
N ILE A 349 4.84 20.76 4.23
CA ILE A 349 4.79 20.23 5.59
C ILE A 349 3.67 19.20 5.63
N SER A 350 4.03 17.92 5.85
CA SER A 350 3.03 16.88 6.12
C SER A 350 2.55 16.98 7.57
N PRO A 351 1.26 17.22 7.84
CA PRO A 351 0.72 17.24 9.20
C PRO A 351 0.84 15.85 9.84
N ASP A 352 0.94 15.80 11.16
CA ASP A 352 0.90 14.52 11.89
C ASP A 352 -0.48 13.89 11.77
N LEU A 353 -0.52 12.54 11.79
CA LEU A 353 -1.77 11.79 11.80
C LEU A 353 -2.55 12.14 13.07
N PRO A 354 -3.76 12.74 12.95
CA PRO A 354 -4.56 13.04 14.13
C PRO A 354 -4.97 11.77 14.86
N THR A 355 -5.01 11.83 16.19
CA THR A 355 -5.61 10.76 17.00
C THR A 355 -7.13 10.80 16.84
N ALA A 356 -7.73 9.71 16.38
CA ALA A 356 -9.17 9.61 16.25
C ALA A 356 -9.88 9.71 17.62
N PRO A 357 -11.01 10.45 17.71
CA PRO A 357 -11.71 10.67 18.97
C PRO A 357 -12.21 9.37 19.61
N ASP A 358 -12.54 8.36 18.80
CA ASP A 358 -12.93 7.02 19.23
C ASP A 358 -11.88 6.35 20.11
N TYR A 359 -10.59 6.69 19.91
CA TYR A 359 -9.54 6.14 20.74
C TYR A 359 -9.53 6.70 22.16
N ASN A 360 -10.20 7.81 22.43
CA ASN A 360 -10.34 8.37 23.78
C ASN A 360 -11.43 7.70 24.62
N VAL A 361 -12.28 6.86 24.01
CA VAL A 361 -13.33 6.15 24.74
C VAL A 361 -12.70 5.01 25.56
N PRO A 362 -12.88 4.97 26.90
CA PRO A 362 -12.33 3.91 27.74
C PRO A 362 -13.10 2.59 27.57
N PHE A 363 -12.39 1.48 27.65
CA PHE A 363 -12.94 0.12 27.58
C PHE A 363 -12.33 -0.80 28.63
N GLU A 364 -13.08 -1.83 29.05
CA GLU A 364 -12.60 -2.86 29.97
C GLU A 364 -11.63 -3.79 29.23
N LEU A 365 -10.38 -3.84 29.71
CA LEU A 365 -9.35 -4.76 29.20
C LEU A 365 -9.41 -6.12 29.92
N GLY A 366 -9.91 -6.13 31.15
CA GLY A 366 -9.97 -7.30 32.02
C GLY A 366 -10.01 -6.89 33.48
N LYS A 367 -9.70 -7.83 34.38
CA LYS A 367 -9.68 -7.60 35.83
C LYS A 367 -8.31 -7.96 36.42
N THR A 368 -7.91 -7.25 37.47
CA THR A 368 -6.74 -7.61 38.29
C THR A 368 -7.00 -8.91 39.05
N LEU A 369 -5.94 -9.50 39.64
CA LEU A 369 -6.08 -10.66 40.53
C LEU A 369 -7.02 -10.39 41.71
N ASP A 370 -7.10 -9.14 42.16
CA ASP A 370 -7.97 -8.70 43.24
C ASP A 370 -9.40 -8.39 42.78
N GLY A 371 -9.70 -8.57 41.48
CA GLY A 371 -11.02 -8.39 40.89
C GLY A 371 -11.36 -6.97 40.42
N GLU A 372 -10.41 -6.03 40.48
CA GLU A 372 -10.62 -4.65 40.01
C GLU A 372 -10.59 -4.55 38.49
N THR A 373 -11.54 -3.83 37.89
CA THR A 373 -11.61 -3.65 36.44
C THR A 373 -10.47 -2.75 35.94
N ILE A 374 -9.73 -3.23 34.95
CA ILE A 374 -8.68 -2.50 34.24
C ILE A 374 -9.29 -1.78 33.05
N TRP A 375 -9.23 -0.45 33.07
CA TRP A 375 -9.70 0.40 31.99
C TRP A 375 -8.55 0.86 31.09
N LYS A 376 -8.78 0.88 29.78
CA LYS A 376 -7.79 1.32 28.78
C LYS A 376 -8.43 2.18 27.69
N THR A 377 -7.63 3.05 27.06
CA THR A 377 -7.96 3.79 25.84
C THR A 377 -7.01 3.39 24.70
N GLY A 378 -7.28 3.79 23.46
CA GLY A 378 -6.43 3.48 22.30
C GLY A 378 -6.84 2.24 21.49
N LEU A 379 -5.87 1.43 21.06
CA LEU A 379 -6.12 0.27 20.20
C LEU A 379 -6.95 -0.81 20.91
N ARG A 380 -7.90 -1.40 20.18
CA ARG A 380 -8.84 -2.45 20.65
C ARG A 380 -9.30 -3.31 19.47
N SER A 381 -9.90 -4.47 19.74
CA SER A 381 -10.51 -5.30 18.69
C SER A 381 -11.77 -4.63 18.12
N THR A 382 -12.12 -5.00 16.90
CA THR A 382 -13.38 -4.58 16.26
C THR A 382 -14.59 -5.01 17.10
N ARG A 383 -14.54 -6.21 17.69
CA ARG A 383 -15.59 -6.71 18.57
C ARG A 383 -15.79 -5.81 19.79
N THR A 384 -14.72 -5.50 20.53
CA THR A 384 -14.79 -4.60 21.69
C THR A 384 -15.34 -3.23 21.30
N ALA A 385 -14.93 -2.68 20.17
CA ALA A 385 -15.49 -1.42 19.67
C ALA A 385 -17.00 -1.53 19.39
N MET A 386 -17.46 -2.63 18.77
CA MET A 386 -18.89 -2.88 18.53
C MET A 386 -19.69 -3.07 19.84
N GLU A 387 -19.16 -3.79 20.83
CA GLU A 387 -19.79 -3.97 22.16
C GLU A 387 -19.99 -2.63 22.89
N MET A 388 -19.08 -1.69 22.67
CA MET A 388 -19.17 -0.31 23.18
C MET A 388 -20.13 0.57 22.38
N GLY A 389 -20.72 0.05 21.30
CA GLY A 389 -21.58 0.81 20.39
C GLY A 389 -20.82 1.77 19.48
N GLN A 390 -19.50 1.62 19.32
CA GLN A 390 -18.72 2.42 18.36
C GLN A 390 -19.01 1.96 16.94
N TYR A 391 -19.12 2.92 16.03
CA TYR A 391 -19.30 2.62 14.61
C TYR A 391 -18.04 1.99 14.02
N CYS A 392 -18.21 0.82 13.41
CA CYS A 392 -17.15 0.07 12.74
C CYS A 392 -17.50 -0.08 11.26
N PHE A 393 -16.72 0.56 10.39
CA PHE A 393 -16.89 0.44 8.95
C PHE A 393 -16.56 -0.99 8.49
N ARG A 394 -17.46 -1.59 7.71
CA ARG A 394 -17.35 -2.99 7.27
C ARG A 394 -16.77 -3.05 5.86
N TRP A 395 -15.52 -3.49 5.76
CA TRP A 395 -14.80 -3.66 4.49
C TRP A 395 -15.08 -4.98 3.80
N GLN A 396 -15.59 -5.98 4.52
CA GLN A 396 -15.68 -7.35 4.01
C GLN A 396 -16.45 -7.41 2.69
N ARG A 397 -15.89 -8.11 1.72
CA ARG A 397 -16.45 -8.25 0.38
C ARG A 397 -16.27 -9.66 -0.17
N LEU A 398 -17.01 -9.98 -1.22
CA LEU A 398 -16.88 -11.26 -1.91
C LEU A 398 -15.52 -11.38 -2.61
N PRO A 399 -14.98 -12.60 -2.76
CA PRO A 399 -13.74 -12.81 -3.48
C PRO A 399 -13.88 -12.42 -4.95
N GLN A 400 -12.80 -11.92 -5.55
CA GLN A 400 -12.81 -11.38 -6.91
C GLN A 400 -13.17 -12.44 -7.96
N SER A 401 -12.84 -13.72 -7.69
CA SER A 401 -13.21 -14.85 -8.54
C SER A 401 -14.72 -15.03 -8.72
N ARG A 402 -15.55 -14.46 -7.82
CA ARG A 402 -17.02 -14.44 -7.97
C ARG A 402 -17.52 -13.25 -8.80
N LEU A 403 -16.84 -12.10 -8.74
CA LEU A 403 -17.17 -10.93 -9.57
C LEU A 403 -17.01 -11.22 -11.07
N LEU A 404 -15.95 -11.95 -11.44
CA LEU A 404 -15.72 -12.35 -12.84
C LEU A 404 -16.79 -13.31 -13.37
N LYS A 405 -17.35 -14.16 -12.51
CA LYS A 405 -18.41 -15.09 -12.91
C LYS A 405 -19.75 -14.39 -13.11
N GLU A 406 -20.02 -13.33 -12.35
CA GLU A 406 -21.24 -12.52 -12.53
C GLU A 406 -21.18 -11.66 -13.79
N SER A 407 -20.00 -11.15 -14.17
CA SER A 407 -19.83 -10.41 -15.43
C SER A 407 -19.88 -11.32 -16.67
N GLU A 408 -19.40 -12.56 -16.58
CA GLU A 408 -19.54 -13.57 -17.64
C GLU A 408 -20.99 -14.07 -17.77
N ASN A 409 -21.70 -14.29 -16.66
CA ASN A 409 -23.09 -14.74 -16.66
C ASN A 409 -24.11 -13.60 -16.91
N GLY A 410 -23.68 -12.34 -16.80
CA GLY A 410 -24.47 -11.13 -17.07
C GLY A 410 -24.41 -10.64 -18.52
N MET A 411 -23.72 -11.35 -19.41
CA MET A 411 -23.85 -11.15 -20.86
C MET A 411 -25.08 -11.92 -21.39
N LEU A 412 -26.25 -11.30 -21.26
CA LEU A 412 -27.46 -11.58 -22.06
C LEU A 412 -28.18 -10.28 -22.42
#